data_AF-A0A2E6RHC1-F1
#
_entry.id   AF-A0A2E6RHC1-F1
#
_cell.length_a   1.000
_cell.length_b   1.000
_cell.length_c   1.000
_cell.angle_alpha   90.00
_cell.angle_beta   90.00
_cell.angle_gamma   90.00
#
_symmetry.space_group_name_H-M   'P 1'
#
loop_
_entity.id
_entity.type
_entity.pdbx_description
1 polymer ?
#
loop_
_entity_poly.entity_id
_entity_poly.type
_entity_poly.pdbx_seq_one_letter_code
_entity_poly.pdbx_strand_id
1 'polypeptide(L)'
;MTCLIAASAFADDPPGADSLSDRIAEIEHVHIHQPWPVSQRMIDALEPELVDASTEQRARVWLMEARNLMLDGRYDEGLELLDQVLARPVSPARRLRALELSVNANYLIHNYDRAFDLMARALGLFPDIEDARQKADALTLVSRLYSDVGEHGLALESAAESLDMAKGTGHARTIYNSIYSLMLVQRSAGFAGFALERRREIWEHAQQSGDPVAVGSAMTLIGSVYNAAGRHEEAIGWSRRAIERNRETGFLNGELEARKELGIALLNTGRDEEALPILTELVEQFESRENWRSLMEIHEAIAAIHQRSGRFGQGLQHLSRFRDAAERFNDEQRARRLAYLQAEFENQRRNQELELLRQQKELLAMREETAAAQQSTRLLGTTMLGLIGLLLVGLLLRFRADRRRYRRLSEIDGLTRVFNHRRFHHAVEESLAENRTRGKVCSLVAADVDLFKQINDRYGHQAGDQVLRRLGALLLEQFPAPCIVGRIGGEEFAIFLPGHNRLQAHQRIGEFRDRIRPMEFNGHSIAVTLSFGLVESRRESRLEKLRARADHALYRAKRAGRNQVIDAADLGAF
;
A
#
# COMPACT_ATOMS: atom_id res chain seq x y z
N MET A 1 -37.70 -7.34 34.77
CA MET A 1 -37.04 -7.57 33.45
C MET A 1 -37.72 -6.81 32.31
N THR A 2 -38.33 -5.65 32.55
CA THR A 2 -39.50 -5.20 31.75
C THR A 2 -39.41 -3.80 31.14
N CYS A 3 -38.26 -3.15 31.25
CA CYS A 3 -37.94 -1.94 30.48
C CYS A 3 -37.08 -2.22 29.23
N LEU A 4 -36.89 -3.49 28.82
CA LEU A 4 -36.06 -3.80 27.63
C LEU A 4 -36.72 -3.37 26.30
N ILE A 5 -38.04 -3.15 26.23
CA ILE A 5 -38.75 -2.86 24.96
C ILE A 5 -39.33 -1.43 24.89
N ALA A 6 -39.24 -0.66 25.98
CA ALA A 6 -39.75 0.71 26.03
C ALA A 6 -38.68 1.72 25.60
N ALA A 7 -38.84 2.22 24.36
CA ALA A 7 -38.44 3.53 23.86
C ALA A 7 -36.97 3.78 23.48
N SER A 8 -36.63 3.51 22.22
CA SER A 8 -35.89 4.51 21.42
C SER A 8 -36.69 4.76 20.14
N ALA A 9 -37.07 6.01 19.92
CA ALA A 9 -37.78 6.40 18.71
C ALA A 9 -37.55 7.89 18.41
N PHE A 10 -37.25 8.14 17.15
CA PHE A 10 -37.14 9.45 16.53
C PHE A 10 -38.46 9.72 15.81
N ALA A 11 -39.10 10.83 16.11
CA ALA A 11 -40.13 11.38 15.22
C ALA A 11 -40.07 12.90 15.30
N ASP A 12 -39.81 13.52 14.15
CA ASP A 12 -40.23 14.88 13.85
C ASP A 12 -41.71 14.85 13.40
N ASP A 13 -42.42 15.98 13.51
CA ASP A 13 -43.83 16.13 13.14
C ASP A 13 -44.08 15.80 11.64
N PRO A 14 -45.21 15.15 11.27
CA PRO A 14 -45.47 14.79 9.88
C PRO A 14 -46.01 15.98 9.06
N PRO A 15 -45.51 16.23 7.83
CA PRO A 15 -46.28 16.93 6.81
C PRO A 15 -47.34 15.98 6.21
N GLY A 16 -48.38 16.56 5.58
CA GLY A 16 -49.52 15.80 5.02
C GLY A 16 -49.10 14.63 4.11
N ALA A 17 -49.86 13.53 4.19
CA ALA A 17 -49.52 12.25 3.57
C ALA A 17 -49.79 12.22 2.06
N ASP A 18 -48.75 12.49 1.26
CA ASP A 18 -48.78 12.31 -0.21
C ASP A 18 -47.79 11.22 -0.70
N SER A 19 -46.82 10.78 0.11
CA SER A 19 -45.82 9.76 -0.26
C SER A 19 -45.81 8.51 0.65
N LEU A 20 -45.22 7.40 0.16
CA LEU A 20 -44.97 6.19 0.97
C LEU A 20 -44.13 6.52 2.22
N SER A 21 -43.17 7.43 2.10
CA SER A 21 -42.32 7.84 3.22
C SER A 21 -43.08 8.58 4.32
N ASP A 22 -44.09 9.39 3.95
CA ASP A 22 -44.92 10.13 4.90
C ASP A 22 -45.84 9.18 5.67
N ARG A 23 -46.41 8.19 4.98
CA ARG A 23 -47.22 7.15 5.62
C ARG A 23 -46.39 6.27 6.57
N ILE A 24 -45.15 5.93 6.21
CA ILE A 24 -44.25 5.23 7.14
C ILE A 24 -43.96 6.10 8.37
N ALA A 25 -43.74 7.42 8.20
CA ALA A 25 -43.52 8.35 9.31
C ALA A 25 -44.75 8.48 10.22
N GLU A 26 -45.96 8.48 9.64
CA GLU A 26 -47.22 8.44 10.39
C GLU A 26 -47.33 7.16 11.23
N ILE A 27 -46.99 6.00 10.65
CA ILE A 27 -46.96 4.73 11.40
C ILE A 27 -45.93 4.79 12.53
N GLU A 28 -44.73 5.33 12.28
CA GLU A 28 -43.70 5.50 13.32
C GLU A 28 -44.21 6.37 14.48
N HIS A 29 -44.92 7.47 14.17
CA HIS A 29 -45.54 8.30 15.19
C HIS A 29 -46.60 7.52 16.00
N VAL A 30 -47.51 6.80 15.32
CA VAL A 30 -48.54 5.98 15.98
C VAL A 30 -47.93 4.85 16.81
N HIS A 31 -46.89 4.21 16.32
CA HIS A 31 -46.17 3.10 16.95
C HIS A 31 -45.57 3.46 18.32
N ILE A 32 -45.33 4.75 18.55
CA ILE A 32 -44.80 5.29 19.81
C ILE A 32 -45.92 5.67 20.79
N HIS A 33 -47.04 6.21 20.28
CA HIS A 33 -48.07 6.88 21.10
C HIS A 33 -49.34 6.04 21.31
N GLN A 34 -49.51 4.96 20.54
CA GLN A 34 -50.69 4.10 20.60
C GLN A 34 -50.29 2.64 20.89
N PRO A 35 -51.23 1.81 21.39
CA PRO A 35 -51.00 0.38 21.55
C PRO A 35 -50.54 -0.26 20.24
N TRP A 36 -49.58 -1.18 20.34
CA TRP A 36 -48.93 -1.81 19.20
C TRP A 36 -49.89 -2.41 18.14
N PRO A 37 -51.07 -2.98 18.48
CA PRO A 37 -52.00 -3.51 17.48
C PRO A 37 -52.59 -2.44 16.55
N VAL A 38 -52.56 -1.16 16.95
CA VAL A 38 -52.93 -0.04 16.07
C VAL A 38 -51.87 0.11 14.99
N SER A 39 -50.59 0.19 15.36
CA SER A 39 -49.49 0.28 14.40
C SER A 39 -49.39 -0.96 13.52
N GLN A 40 -49.65 -2.15 14.03
CA GLN A 40 -49.61 -3.39 13.24
C GLN A 40 -50.65 -3.37 12.11
N ARG A 41 -51.90 -2.98 12.41
CA ARG A 41 -52.93 -2.86 11.36
C ARG A 41 -52.56 -1.87 10.26
N MET A 42 -51.84 -0.80 10.60
CA MET A 42 -51.36 0.16 9.62
C MET A 42 -50.19 -0.41 8.79
N ILE A 43 -49.30 -1.19 9.39
CA ILE A 43 -48.24 -1.93 8.69
C ILE A 43 -48.85 -2.95 7.71
N ASP A 44 -49.80 -3.76 8.18
CA ASP A 44 -50.49 -4.77 7.36
C ASP A 44 -51.20 -4.13 6.15
N ALA A 45 -51.78 -2.94 6.34
CA ALA A 45 -52.42 -2.18 5.26
C ALA A 45 -51.42 -1.62 4.24
N LEU A 46 -50.16 -1.40 4.64
CA LEU A 46 -49.10 -0.88 3.79
C LEU A 46 -48.41 -1.98 2.95
N GLU A 47 -48.54 -3.25 3.35
CA GLU A 47 -47.85 -4.40 2.73
C GLU A 47 -47.90 -4.44 1.19
N PRO A 48 -49.06 -4.21 0.53
CA PRO A 48 -49.12 -4.24 -0.94
C PRO A 48 -48.24 -3.17 -1.61
N GLU A 49 -48.02 -2.04 -0.93
CA GLU A 49 -47.23 -0.91 -1.43
C GLU A 49 -45.73 -1.10 -1.17
N LEU A 50 -45.37 -2.03 -0.27
CA LEU A 50 -43.97 -2.27 0.06
C LEU A 50 -43.21 -2.96 -1.06
N VAL A 51 -43.86 -3.53 -2.08
CA VAL A 51 -43.18 -4.19 -3.20
C VAL A 51 -42.12 -3.26 -3.84
N ASP A 52 -42.47 -1.98 -4.03
CA ASP A 52 -41.61 -0.97 -4.64
C ASP A 52 -40.81 -0.13 -3.62
N ALA A 53 -40.88 -0.48 -2.32
CA ALA A 53 -40.18 0.25 -1.27
C ALA A 53 -38.66 0.13 -1.41
N SER A 54 -37.96 1.24 -1.20
CA SER A 54 -36.50 1.25 -1.06
C SER A 54 -36.06 0.38 0.13
N THR A 55 -34.79 -0.03 0.12
CA THR A 55 -34.20 -0.81 1.22
C THR A 55 -34.36 -0.10 2.57
N GLU A 56 -34.24 1.23 2.58
CA GLU A 56 -34.38 2.06 3.78
C GLU A 56 -35.84 2.13 4.28
N GLN A 57 -36.81 2.30 3.37
CA GLN A 57 -38.23 2.31 3.71
C GLN A 57 -38.67 0.95 4.27
N ARG A 58 -38.25 -0.15 3.64
CA ARG A 58 -38.56 -1.50 4.11
C ARG A 58 -37.94 -1.78 5.48
N ALA A 59 -36.71 -1.34 5.72
CA ALA A 59 -36.07 -1.49 7.01
C ALA A 59 -36.84 -0.76 8.13
N ARG A 60 -37.36 0.45 7.88
CA ARG A 60 -38.20 1.18 8.85
C ARG A 60 -39.43 0.38 9.25
N VAL A 61 -40.13 -0.21 8.27
CA VAL A 61 -41.32 -1.04 8.53
C VAL A 61 -40.96 -2.28 9.33
N TRP A 62 -39.94 -3.04 8.92
CA TRP A 62 -39.53 -4.23 9.65
C TRP A 62 -39.04 -3.96 11.06
N LEU A 63 -38.42 -2.81 11.34
CA LEU A 63 -38.06 -2.44 12.70
C LEU A 63 -39.30 -2.28 13.59
N MET A 64 -40.37 -1.67 13.07
CA MET A 64 -41.63 -1.51 13.80
C MET A 64 -42.35 -2.85 13.96
N GLU A 65 -42.43 -3.64 12.90
CA GLU A 65 -43.07 -4.96 12.91
C GLU A 65 -42.34 -5.93 13.84
N ALA A 66 -41.00 -5.99 13.77
CA ALA A 66 -40.18 -6.78 14.68
C ALA A 66 -40.45 -6.41 16.14
N ARG A 67 -40.54 -5.11 16.44
CA ARG A 67 -40.90 -4.65 17.79
C ARG A 67 -42.31 -5.09 18.19
N ASN A 68 -43.29 -5.00 17.30
CA ASN A 68 -44.66 -5.47 17.56
C ASN A 68 -44.68 -6.98 17.87
N LEU A 69 -43.98 -7.78 17.07
CA LEU A 69 -43.84 -9.23 17.28
C LEU A 69 -43.20 -9.55 18.63
N MET A 70 -42.14 -8.83 19.02
CA MET A 70 -41.50 -9.00 20.34
C MET A 70 -42.45 -8.60 21.48
N LEU A 71 -43.27 -7.56 21.31
CA LEU A 71 -44.29 -7.17 22.29
C LEU A 71 -45.41 -8.22 22.41
N ASP A 72 -45.68 -8.96 21.34
CA ASP A 72 -46.61 -10.10 21.30
C ASP A 72 -45.96 -11.42 21.78
N GLY A 73 -44.67 -11.40 22.11
CA GLY A 73 -43.91 -12.58 22.57
C GLY A 73 -43.39 -13.49 21.45
N ARG A 74 -43.58 -13.11 20.18
CA ARG A 74 -43.08 -13.82 18.98
C ARG A 74 -41.65 -13.40 18.66
N TYR A 75 -40.73 -13.68 19.59
CA TYR A 75 -39.34 -13.23 19.51
C TYR A 75 -38.59 -13.76 18.30
N ASP A 76 -38.78 -15.03 17.93
CA ASP A 76 -38.08 -15.65 16.80
C ASP A 76 -38.42 -14.95 15.48
N GLU A 77 -39.70 -14.71 15.22
CA GLU A 77 -40.16 -14.02 14.01
C GLU A 77 -39.69 -12.55 13.99
N GLY A 78 -39.70 -11.88 15.14
CA GLY A 78 -39.13 -10.54 15.26
C GLY A 78 -37.62 -10.52 14.97
N LEU A 79 -36.86 -11.49 15.48
CA LEU A 79 -35.42 -11.62 15.25
C LEU A 79 -35.12 -11.94 13.78
N GLU A 80 -35.93 -12.75 13.11
CA GLU A 80 -35.80 -13.00 11.67
C GLU A 80 -35.94 -11.72 10.83
N LEU A 81 -36.89 -10.85 11.18
CA LEU A 81 -37.03 -9.53 10.53
C LEU A 81 -35.82 -8.62 10.81
N LEU A 82 -35.27 -8.65 12.03
CA LEU A 82 -34.08 -7.86 12.34
C LEU A 82 -32.83 -8.39 11.59
N ASP A 83 -32.65 -9.71 11.50
CA ASP A 83 -31.57 -10.32 10.73
C ASP A 83 -31.70 -9.94 9.24
N GLN A 84 -32.93 -9.85 8.72
CA GLN A 84 -33.21 -9.33 7.40
C GLN A 84 -32.81 -7.85 7.21
N VAL A 85 -33.01 -6.98 8.21
CA VAL A 85 -32.51 -5.60 8.19
C VAL A 85 -30.98 -5.59 8.19
N LEU A 86 -30.36 -6.39 9.07
CA LEU A 86 -28.90 -6.46 9.23
C LEU A 86 -28.18 -7.05 8.01
N ALA A 87 -28.85 -7.88 7.20
CA ALA A 87 -28.29 -8.44 5.97
C ALA A 87 -28.26 -7.45 4.79
N ARG A 88 -28.94 -6.30 4.90
CA ARG A 88 -29.13 -5.35 3.79
C ARG A 88 -28.24 -4.09 3.93
N PRO A 89 -27.98 -3.38 2.82
CA PRO A 89 -27.27 -2.10 2.86
C PRO A 89 -28.21 -0.98 3.35
N VAL A 90 -28.41 -0.92 4.66
CA VAL A 90 -29.17 0.15 5.35
C VAL A 90 -28.22 1.18 5.96
N SER A 91 -28.74 2.36 6.26
CA SER A 91 -27.95 3.41 6.94
C SER A 91 -27.42 2.95 8.32
N PRO A 92 -26.28 3.51 8.80
CA PRO A 92 -25.73 3.18 10.12
C PRO A 92 -26.75 3.32 11.25
N ALA A 93 -27.59 4.35 11.20
CA ALA A 93 -28.68 4.58 12.15
C ALA A 93 -29.68 3.40 12.23
N ARG A 94 -30.08 2.86 11.08
CA ARG A 94 -31.06 1.76 10.99
C ARG A 94 -30.42 0.46 11.43
N ARG A 95 -29.14 0.27 11.08
CA ARG A 95 -28.35 -0.86 11.54
C ARG A 95 -28.18 -0.85 13.07
N LEU A 96 -27.86 0.30 13.66
CA LEU A 96 -27.78 0.45 15.12
C LEU A 96 -29.13 0.10 15.77
N ARG A 97 -30.24 0.62 15.24
CA ARG A 97 -31.57 0.33 15.78
C ARG A 97 -31.93 -1.16 15.72
N ALA A 98 -31.60 -1.83 14.61
CA ALA A 98 -31.79 -3.27 14.48
C ALA A 98 -30.95 -4.06 15.49
N LEU A 99 -29.70 -3.64 15.72
CA LEU A 99 -28.84 -4.27 16.73
C LEU A 99 -29.40 -4.08 18.14
N GLU A 100 -29.84 -2.87 18.52
CA GLU A 100 -30.45 -2.62 19.83
C GLU A 100 -31.66 -3.53 20.10
N LEU A 101 -32.59 -3.62 19.15
CA LEU A 101 -33.75 -4.49 19.28
C LEU A 101 -33.34 -5.97 19.34
N SER A 102 -32.32 -6.37 18.57
CA SER A 102 -31.79 -7.73 18.59
C SER A 102 -31.14 -8.07 19.93
N VAL A 103 -30.38 -7.14 20.51
CA VAL A 103 -29.78 -7.27 21.84
C VAL A 103 -30.89 -7.45 22.88
N ASN A 104 -31.89 -6.57 22.88
CA ASN A 104 -33.02 -6.65 23.81
C ASN A 104 -33.76 -7.99 23.72
N ALA A 105 -34.09 -8.43 22.51
CA ALA A 105 -34.79 -9.69 22.28
C ALA A 105 -33.95 -10.89 22.72
N ASN A 106 -32.68 -10.98 22.31
CA ASN A 106 -31.79 -12.07 22.71
C ASN A 106 -31.57 -12.10 24.23
N TYR A 107 -31.47 -10.93 24.87
CA TYR A 107 -31.33 -10.85 26.31
C TYR A 107 -32.59 -11.33 27.06
N LEU A 108 -33.78 -11.03 26.53
CA LEU A 108 -35.06 -11.47 27.11
C LEU A 108 -35.29 -12.98 26.98
N ILE A 109 -34.84 -13.61 25.88
CA ILE A 109 -34.93 -15.07 25.68
C ILE A 109 -33.71 -15.82 26.23
N HIS A 110 -32.91 -15.18 27.09
CA HIS A 110 -31.73 -15.74 27.74
C HIS A 110 -30.59 -16.19 26.79
N ASN A 111 -30.56 -15.70 25.55
CA ASN A 111 -29.47 -15.89 24.60
C ASN A 111 -28.38 -14.83 24.80
N TYR A 112 -27.72 -14.88 25.95
CA TYR A 112 -26.77 -13.85 26.38
C TYR A 112 -25.54 -13.75 25.49
N ASP A 113 -25.04 -14.87 24.97
CA ASP A 113 -23.86 -14.89 24.09
C ASP A 113 -24.11 -14.03 22.84
N ARG A 114 -25.26 -14.25 22.19
CA ARG A 114 -25.67 -13.45 21.03
C ARG A 114 -25.97 -12.00 21.43
N ALA A 115 -26.59 -11.76 22.58
CA ALA A 115 -26.87 -10.40 23.05
C ALA A 115 -25.58 -9.57 23.21
N PHE A 116 -24.53 -10.12 23.84
CA PHE A 116 -23.27 -9.40 24.05
C PHE A 116 -22.44 -9.26 22.76
N ASP A 117 -22.45 -10.24 21.84
CA ASP A 117 -21.82 -10.06 20.52
C ASP A 117 -22.49 -8.92 19.73
N LEU A 118 -23.84 -8.90 19.71
CA LEU A 118 -24.60 -7.85 19.03
C LEU A 118 -24.39 -6.47 19.68
N MET A 119 -24.27 -6.42 21.00
CA MET A 119 -23.95 -5.20 21.74
C MET A 119 -22.56 -4.66 21.34
N ALA A 120 -21.56 -5.54 21.25
CA ALA A 120 -20.22 -5.15 20.81
C ALA A 120 -20.22 -4.62 19.36
N ARG A 121 -21.02 -5.23 18.48
CA ARG A 121 -21.24 -4.73 17.10
C ARG A 121 -21.94 -3.38 17.08
N ALA A 122 -22.90 -3.14 17.97
CA ALA A 122 -23.61 -1.86 18.08
C ALA A 122 -22.65 -0.74 18.50
N LEU A 123 -21.81 -1.00 19.52
CA LEU A 123 -20.77 -0.06 19.96
C LEU A 123 -19.74 0.23 18.85
N GLY A 124 -19.39 -0.78 18.05
CA GLY A 124 -18.50 -0.61 16.91
C GLY A 124 -19.01 0.33 15.82
N LEU A 125 -20.33 0.60 15.75
CA LEU A 125 -20.93 1.55 14.82
C LEU A 125 -20.90 3.00 15.32
N PHE A 126 -20.60 3.26 16.59
CA PHE A 126 -20.69 4.60 17.16
C PHE A 126 -19.88 5.68 16.42
N PRO A 127 -18.68 5.40 15.88
CA PRO A 127 -17.95 6.37 15.06
C PRO A 127 -18.72 6.82 13.80
N ASP A 128 -19.59 5.97 13.25
CA ASP A 128 -20.37 6.21 12.04
C ASP A 128 -21.76 6.81 12.32
N ILE A 129 -22.13 6.96 13.58
CA ILE A 129 -23.39 7.60 13.99
C ILE A 129 -23.15 9.07 14.27
N GLU A 130 -23.88 9.96 13.59
CA GLU A 130 -23.79 11.40 13.85
C GLU A 130 -24.81 11.87 14.91
N ASP A 131 -25.99 11.25 14.96
CA ASP A 131 -27.07 11.67 15.84
C ASP A 131 -26.80 11.30 17.30
N ALA A 132 -26.56 12.33 18.12
CA ALA A 132 -26.29 12.19 19.55
C ALA A 132 -27.44 11.52 20.32
N ARG A 133 -28.69 11.65 19.88
CA ARG A 133 -29.82 10.96 20.52
C ARG A 133 -29.71 9.44 20.34
N GLN A 134 -29.24 8.97 19.17
CA GLN A 134 -29.14 7.53 18.88
C GLN A 134 -28.05 6.90 19.74
N LYS A 135 -26.92 7.60 19.90
CA LYS A 135 -25.85 7.20 20.81
C LYS A 135 -26.32 7.18 22.26
N ALA A 136 -27.02 8.23 22.69
CA ALA A 136 -27.54 8.33 24.04
C ALA A 136 -28.49 7.17 24.37
N ASP A 137 -29.44 6.87 23.49
CA ASP A 137 -30.38 5.76 23.66
C ASP A 137 -29.66 4.40 23.68
N ALA A 138 -28.71 4.15 22.76
CA ALA A 138 -27.91 2.93 22.75
C ALA A 138 -27.12 2.73 24.06
N LEU A 139 -26.54 3.82 24.60
CA LEU A 139 -25.81 3.80 25.87
C LEU A 139 -26.71 3.50 27.07
N THR A 140 -28.02 3.79 27.02
CA THR A 140 -28.95 3.37 28.08
C THR A 140 -29.11 1.84 28.15
N LEU A 141 -29.06 1.16 27.01
CA LEU A 141 -29.09 -0.30 26.94
C LEU A 141 -27.76 -0.88 27.44
N VAL A 142 -26.64 -0.34 26.95
CA VAL A 142 -25.27 -0.74 27.34
C VAL A 142 -25.07 -0.66 28.85
N SER A 143 -25.42 0.50 29.45
CA SER A 143 -25.29 0.71 30.90
C SER A 143 -26.11 -0.28 31.72
N ARG A 144 -27.32 -0.63 31.27
CA ARG A 144 -28.15 -1.65 31.93
C ARG A 144 -27.52 -3.04 31.85
N LEU A 145 -27.03 -3.43 30.68
CA LEU A 145 -26.40 -4.73 30.49
C LEU A 145 -25.12 -4.86 31.34
N TYR A 146 -24.29 -3.82 31.39
CA TYR A 146 -23.14 -3.78 32.31
C TYR A 146 -23.56 -3.88 33.77
N SER A 147 -24.61 -3.18 34.18
CA SER A 147 -25.12 -3.28 35.55
C SER A 147 -25.61 -4.69 35.87
N ASP A 148 -26.25 -5.36 34.91
CA ASP A 148 -26.79 -6.70 35.08
C ASP A 148 -25.72 -7.80 35.14
N VAL A 149 -24.50 -7.54 34.67
CA VAL A 149 -23.33 -8.44 34.82
C VAL A 149 -22.40 -8.01 35.96
N GLY A 150 -22.80 -7.02 36.76
CA GLY A 150 -22.02 -6.53 37.90
C GLY A 150 -20.85 -5.61 37.53
N GLU A 151 -20.74 -5.16 36.28
CA GLU A 151 -19.76 -4.15 35.85
C GLU A 151 -20.23 -2.74 36.18
N HIS A 152 -20.37 -2.44 37.47
CA HIS A 152 -20.97 -1.18 37.95
C HIS A 152 -20.19 0.07 37.51
N GLY A 153 -18.86 -0.02 37.36
CA GLY A 153 -18.03 1.08 36.87
C GLY A 153 -18.38 1.46 35.43
N LEU A 154 -18.33 0.49 34.52
CA LEU A 154 -18.71 0.67 33.12
C LEU A 154 -20.19 1.07 32.97
N ALA A 155 -21.06 0.49 33.79
CA ALA A 155 -22.48 0.85 33.80
C ALA A 155 -22.71 2.32 34.13
N LEU A 156 -22.03 2.84 35.16
CA LEU A 156 -22.12 4.25 35.57
C LEU A 156 -21.49 5.18 34.52
N GLU A 157 -20.36 4.79 33.94
CA GLU A 157 -19.69 5.55 32.88
C GLU A 157 -20.61 5.68 31.64
N SER A 158 -21.12 4.56 31.12
CA SER A 158 -22.03 4.57 29.97
C SER A 158 -23.34 5.32 30.27
N ALA A 159 -23.89 5.21 31.48
CA ALA A 159 -25.11 5.94 31.85
C ALA A 159 -24.86 7.46 31.99
N ALA A 160 -23.68 7.86 32.49
CA ALA A 160 -23.31 9.26 32.58
C ALA A 160 -23.06 9.88 31.19
N GLU A 161 -22.35 9.15 30.31
CA GLU A 161 -22.13 9.55 28.92
C GLU A 161 -23.44 9.68 28.15
N SER A 162 -24.35 8.71 28.32
CA SER A 162 -25.71 8.76 27.77
C SER A 162 -26.44 10.05 28.16
N LEU A 163 -26.40 10.41 29.45
CA LEU A 163 -27.06 11.61 29.95
C LEU A 163 -26.42 12.90 29.44
N ASP A 164 -25.09 12.96 29.34
CA ASP A 164 -24.38 14.12 28.80
C ASP A 164 -24.76 14.37 27.34
N MET A 165 -24.72 13.32 26.52
CA MET A 165 -25.17 13.37 25.13
C MET A 165 -26.64 13.78 25.02
N ALA A 166 -27.52 13.17 25.81
CA ALA A 166 -28.95 13.45 25.79
C ALA A 166 -29.26 14.92 26.12
N LYS A 167 -28.58 15.50 27.11
CA LYS A 167 -28.76 16.91 27.48
C LYS A 167 -28.41 17.85 26.34
N GLY A 168 -27.38 17.54 25.55
CA GLY A 168 -27.00 18.31 24.37
C GLY A 168 -28.08 18.35 23.27
N THR A 169 -29.03 17.40 23.27
CA THR A 169 -30.08 17.29 22.25
C THR A 169 -31.33 18.11 22.58
N GLY A 170 -31.56 18.43 23.86
CA GLY A 170 -32.81 19.06 24.33
C GLY A 170 -34.06 18.17 24.21
N HIS A 171 -33.95 16.92 23.76
CA HIS A 171 -35.10 16.04 23.55
C HIS A 171 -35.54 15.39 24.87
N ALA A 172 -36.69 15.78 25.39
CA ALA A 172 -37.16 15.40 26.73
C ALA A 172 -37.20 13.88 26.96
N ARG A 173 -37.59 13.09 25.96
CA ARG A 173 -37.67 11.63 26.08
C ARG A 173 -36.30 10.96 26.20
N THR A 174 -35.34 11.37 25.38
CA THR A 174 -33.96 10.84 25.42
C THR A 174 -33.29 11.22 26.74
N ILE A 175 -33.53 12.44 27.24
CA ILE A 175 -33.05 12.87 28.56
C ILE A 175 -33.69 12.02 29.66
N TYR A 176 -35.01 11.83 29.63
CA TYR A 176 -35.72 10.95 30.56
C TYR A 176 -35.13 9.53 30.58
N ASN A 177 -34.96 8.90 29.41
CA ASN A 177 -34.39 7.55 29.28
C ASN A 177 -33.00 7.46 29.91
N SER A 178 -32.16 8.47 29.68
CA SER A 178 -30.79 8.52 30.20
C SER A 178 -30.75 8.71 31.71
N ILE A 179 -31.60 9.60 32.26
CA ILE A 179 -31.73 9.76 33.72
C ILE A 179 -32.28 8.48 34.36
N TYR A 180 -33.29 7.86 33.73
CA TYR A 180 -33.88 6.61 34.21
C TYR A 180 -32.81 5.52 34.31
N SER A 181 -31.99 5.34 33.27
CA SER A 181 -30.90 4.36 33.29
C SER A 181 -29.88 4.68 34.39
N LEU A 182 -29.42 5.92 34.48
CA LEU A 182 -28.45 6.33 35.50
C LEU A 182 -28.97 6.11 36.92
N MET A 183 -30.22 6.51 37.21
CA MET A 183 -30.84 6.30 38.52
C MET A 183 -30.99 4.81 38.85
N LEU A 184 -31.32 3.97 37.86
CA LEU A 184 -31.42 2.52 38.04
C LEU A 184 -30.06 1.88 38.34
N VAL A 185 -29.01 2.27 37.61
CA VAL A 185 -27.64 1.80 37.82
C VAL A 185 -27.13 2.26 39.19
N GLN A 186 -27.32 3.54 39.54
CA GLN A 186 -26.95 4.09 40.85
C GLN A 186 -27.64 3.34 41.99
N ARG A 187 -28.96 3.09 41.88
CA ARG A 187 -29.69 2.29 42.87
C ARG A 187 -29.11 0.89 43.01
N SER A 188 -28.85 0.22 41.88
CA SER A 188 -28.33 -1.15 41.85
C SER A 188 -26.91 -1.26 42.40
N ALA A 189 -26.10 -0.22 42.24
CA ALA A 189 -24.74 -0.11 42.77
C ALA A 189 -24.69 0.39 44.24
N GLY A 190 -25.84 0.55 44.92
CA GLY A 190 -25.89 1.00 46.32
C GLY A 190 -25.81 2.51 46.54
N PHE A 191 -25.89 3.31 45.47
CA PHE A 191 -25.81 4.77 45.48
C PHE A 191 -27.19 5.45 45.42
N ALA A 192 -28.19 4.92 46.15
CA ALA A 192 -29.57 5.40 46.11
C ALA A 192 -29.71 6.90 46.51
N GLY A 193 -28.83 7.41 47.38
CA GLY A 193 -28.79 8.84 47.73
C GLY A 193 -28.53 9.75 46.53
N PHE A 194 -27.54 9.41 45.69
CA PHE A 194 -27.24 10.15 44.46
C PHE A 194 -28.38 10.02 43.44
N ALA A 195 -29.02 8.86 43.33
CA ALA A 195 -30.19 8.68 42.48
C ALA A 195 -31.35 9.59 42.92
N LEU A 196 -31.57 9.77 44.23
CA LEU A 196 -32.61 10.66 44.75
C LEU A 196 -32.40 12.13 44.38
N GLU A 197 -31.17 12.60 44.21
CA GLU A 197 -30.90 13.99 43.80
C GLU A 197 -31.55 14.33 42.46
N ARG A 198 -31.65 13.33 41.56
CA ARG A 198 -32.21 13.48 40.21
C ARG A 198 -33.73 13.30 40.11
N ARG A 199 -34.42 13.03 41.23
CA ARG A 199 -35.87 12.74 41.24
C ARG A 199 -36.74 13.86 40.63
N ARG A 200 -36.32 15.13 40.74
CA ARG A 200 -37.02 16.26 40.13
C ARG A 200 -36.80 16.29 38.62
N GLU A 201 -35.54 16.12 38.21
CA GLU A 201 -35.10 16.13 36.82
C GLU A 201 -35.81 15.04 36.00
N ILE A 202 -35.84 13.78 36.51
CA ILE A 202 -36.55 12.69 35.83
C ILE A 202 -38.06 12.94 35.75
N TRP A 203 -38.66 13.51 36.79
CA TRP A 203 -40.10 13.80 36.85
C TRP A 203 -40.50 14.89 35.86
N GLU A 204 -39.70 15.96 35.76
CA GLU A 204 -39.92 17.05 34.81
C GLU A 204 -39.84 16.54 33.37
N HIS A 205 -38.79 15.79 33.03
CA HIS A 205 -38.62 15.26 31.67
C HIS A 205 -39.60 14.15 31.32
N ALA A 206 -40.02 13.31 32.28
CA ALA A 206 -41.08 12.34 32.06
C ALA A 206 -42.40 13.02 31.65
N GLN A 207 -42.77 14.13 32.30
CA GLN A 207 -43.98 14.89 31.93
C GLN A 207 -43.82 15.58 30.56
N GLN A 208 -42.67 16.18 30.30
CA GLN A 208 -42.37 16.85 29.03
C GLN A 208 -42.30 15.88 27.84
N SER A 209 -42.02 14.60 28.09
CA SER A 209 -41.94 13.58 27.04
C SER A 209 -43.26 13.31 26.33
N GLY A 210 -44.40 13.68 26.95
CA GLY A 210 -45.74 13.37 26.43
C GLY A 210 -46.10 11.87 26.47
N ASP A 211 -45.25 11.01 27.02
CA ASP A 211 -45.46 9.56 27.10
C ASP A 211 -46.07 9.15 28.45
N PRO A 212 -47.34 8.70 28.50
CA PRO A 212 -47.99 8.24 29.72
C PRO A 212 -47.27 7.09 30.43
N VAL A 213 -46.60 6.21 29.68
CA VAL A 213 -45.83 5.08 30.22
C VAL A 213 -44.53 5.56 30.86
N ALA A 214 -43.87 6.57 30.27
CA ALA A 214 -42.70 7.22 30.87
C ALA A 214 -43.04 7.85 32.22
N VAL A 215 -44.19 8.55 32.32
CA VAL A 215 -44.68 9.13 33.58
C VAL A 215 -44.88 8.05 34.65
N GLY A 216 -45.59 6.97 34.34
CA GLY A 216 -45.82 5.86 35.28
C GLY A 216 -44.51 5.16 35.69
N SER A 217 -43.60 4.94 34.75
CA SER A 217 -42.29 4.33 34.99
C SER A 217 -41.39 5.21 35.86
N ALA A 218 -41.40 6.54 35.65
CA ALA A 218 -40.68 7.49 36.50
C ALA A 218 -41.18 7.43 37.94
N MET A 219 -42.50 7.35 38.15
CA MET A 219 -43.08 7.23 39.50
C MET A 219 -42.63 5.94 40.20
N THR A 220 -42.66 4.80 39.48
CA THR A 220 -42.17 3.51 40.01
C THR A 220 -40.71 3.62 40.41
N LEU A 221 -39.85 4.16 39.54
CA LEU A 221 -38.42 4.28 39.82
C LEU A 221 -38.15 5.22 41.00
N ILE A 222 -38.82 6.38 41.07
CA ILE A 222 -38.71 7.30 42.21
C ILE A 222 -39.11 6.59 43.52
N GLY A 223 -40.22 5.84 43.52
CA GLY A 223 -40.65 5.04 44.67
C GLY A 223 -39.60 4.01 45.09
N SER A 224 -39.06 3.26 44.14
CA SER A 224 -38.01 2.26 44.37
C SER A 224 -36.72 2.88 44.92
N VAL A 225 -36.32 4.04 44.41
CA VAL A 225 -35.12 4.77 44.89
C VAL A 225 -35.35 5.32 46.29
N TYR A 226 -36.55 5.82 46.63
CA TYR A 226 -36.87 6.20 48.01
C TYR A 226 -36.81 5.01 48.96
N ASN A 227 -37.33 3.84 48.57
CA ASN A 227 -37.20 2.62 49.34
C ASN A 227 -35.74 2.24 49.60
N ALA A 228 -34.92 2.22 48.54
CA ALA A 228 -33.50 1.90 48.64
C ALA A 228 -32.70 2.90 49.51
N ALA A 229 -33.19 4.13 49.62
CA ALA A 229 -32.62 5.17 50.48
C ALA A 229 -33.19 5.18 51.92
N GLY A 230 -34.04 4.21 52.28
CA GLY A 230 -34.65 4.12 53.62
C GLY A 230 -35.79 5.10 53.88
N ARG A 231 -36.31 5.77 52.85
CA ARG A 231 -37.38 6.78 52.94
C ARG A 231 -38.74 6.17 52.56
N HIS A 232 -39.22 5.29 53.43
CA HIS A 232 -40.34 4.39 53.12
C HIS A 232 -41.70 5.09 53.02
N GLU A 233 -41.96 6.15 53.80
CA GLU A 233 -43.23 6.89 53.71
C GLU A 233 -43.38 7.61 52.35
N GLU A 234 -42.31 8.24 51.87
CA GLU A 234 -42.29 8.84 50.54
C GLU A 234 -42.42 7.77 49.45
N ALA A 235 -41.78 6.62 49.64
CA ALA A 235 -41.90 5.49 48.72
C ALA A 235 -43.35 4.98 48.61
N ILE A 236 -44.10 4.88 49.72
CA ILE A 236 -45.54 4.55 49.72
C ILE A 236 -46.32 5.53 48.85
N GLY A 237 -46.10 6.83 49.06
CA GLY A 237 -46.81 7.89 48.33
C GLY A 237 -46.54 7.87 46.82
N TRP A 238 -45.30 7.60 46.40
CA TRP A 238 -44.96 7.46 44.97
C TRP A 238 -45.47 6.14 44.39
N SER A 239 -45.36 5.04 45.11
CA SER A 239 -45.78 3.72 44.63
C SER A 239 -47.29 3.66 44.39
N ARG A 240 -48.12 4.24 45.27
CA ARG A 240 -49.58 4.32 45.06
C ARG A 240 -49.95 5.07 43.77
N ARG A 241 -49.32 6.23 43.52
CA ARG A 241 -49.51 7.00 42.29
C ARG A 241 -49.04 6.24 41.06
N ALA A 242 -47.93 5.51 41.17
CA ALA A 242 -47.40 4.68 40.09
C ALA A 242 -48.34 3.53 39.73
N ILE A 243 -48.96 2.86 40.72
CA ILE A 243 -49.92 1.78 40.50
C ILE A 243 -51.13 2.29 39.70
N GLU A 244 -51.73 3.40 40.15
CA GLU A 244 -52.88 4.01 39.47
C GLU A 244 -52.53 4.39 38.04
N ARG A 245 -51.40 5.10 37.86
CA ARG A 245 -50.98 5.56 36.53
C ARG A 245 -50.65 4.41 35.57
N ASN A 246 -49.94 3.38 36.03
CA ASN A 246 -49.58 2.24 35.18
C ASN A 246 -50.81 1.38 34.84
N ARG A 247 -51.81 1.33 35.73
CA ARG A 247 -53.08 0.66 35.45
C ARG A 247 -53.90 1.40 34.38
N GLU A 248 -53.99 2.72 34.49
CA GLU A 248 -54.66 3.56 33.47
C GLU A 248 -54.05 3.39 32.08
N THR A 249 -52.73 3.22 31.99
CA THR A 249 -52.01 3.07 30.72
C THR A 249 -51.92 1.63 30.24
N GLY A 250 -52.44 0.66 31.01
CA GLY A 250 -52.34 -0.76 30.69
C GLY A 250 -50.92 -1.33 30.78
N PHE A 251 -49.98 -0.62 31.43
CA PHE A 251 -48.59 -1.07 31.58
C PHE A 251 -48.43 -2.01 32.79
N LEU A 252 -48.88 -3.25 32.61
CA LEU A 252 -48.93 -4.28 33.66
C LEU A 252 -47.61 -4.46 34.42
N ASN A 253 -46.48 -4.48 33.72
CA ASN A 253 -45.19 -4.69 34.36
C ASN A 253 -44.78 -3.54 35.29
N GLY A 254 -45.10 -2.30 34.91
CA GLY A 254 -44.89 -1.12 35.77
C GLY A 254 -45.80 -1.15 36.99
N GLU A 255 -47.04 -1.63 36.85
CA GLU A 255 -47.97 -1.83 37.96
C GLU A 255 -47.44 -2.88 38.95
N LEU A 256 -47.02 -4.05 38.46
CA LEU A 256 -46.50 -5.13 39.31
C LEU A 256 -45.26 -4.70 40.12
N GLU A 257 -44.30 -4.03 39.47
CA GLU A 257 -43.12 -3.49 40.17
C GLU A 257 -43.51 -2.41 41.19
N ALA A 258 -44.45 -1.50 40.86
CA ALA A 258 -44.91 -0.48 41.81
C ALA A 258 -45.64 -1.09 43.02
N ARG A 259 -46.42 -2.16 42.81
CA ARG A 259 -47.07 -2.92 43.90
C ARG A 259 -46.05 -3.60 44.80
N LYS A 260 -44.98 -4.17 44.23
CA LYS A 260 -43.87 -4.76 44.98
C LYS A 260 -43.21 -3.70 45.87
N GLU A 261 -42.85 -2.56 45.28
CA GLU A 261 -42.23 -1.44 46.02
C GLU A 261 -43.15 -0.91 47.13
N LEU A 262 -44.47 -0.83 46.88
CA LEU A 262 -45.45 -0.49 47.92
C LEU A 262 -45.46 -1.50 49.06
N GLY A 263 -45.50 -2.80 48.76
CA GLY A 263 -45.50 -3.87 49.76
C GLY A 263 -44.24 -3.84 50.64
N ILE A 264 -43.07 -3.66 50.03
CA ILE A 264 -41.79 -3.53 50.75
C ILE A 264 -41.76 -2.24 51.59
N ALA A 265 -42.30 -1.12 51.09
CA ALA A 265 -42.35 0.12 51.84
C ALA A 265 -43.27 0.01 53.08
N LEU A 266 -44.45 -0.62 52.92
CA LEU A 266 -45.41 -0.88 54.00
C LEU A 266 -44.82 -1.80 55.08
N LEU A 267 -44.10 -2.84 54.66
CA LEU A 267 -43.37 -3.72 55.58
C LEU A 267 -42.40 -2.95 56.48
N ASN A 268 -41.64 -2.03 55.88
CA ASN A 268 -40.60 -1.28 56.58
C ASN A 268 -41.16 -0.14 57.46
N THR A 269 -42.42 0.24 57.27
CA THR A 269 -43.16 1.16 58.17
C THR A 269 -44.01 0.41 59.20
N GLY A 270 -43.90 -0.92 59.28
CA GLY A 270 -44.62 -1.75 60.26
C GLY A 270 -46.09 -2.02 59.91
N ARG A 271 -46.52 -1.74 58.68
CA ARG A 271 -47.91 -1.91 58.19
C ARG A 271 -48.11 -3.30 57.58
N ASP A 272 -47.81 -4.33 58.37
CA ASP A 272 -47.76 -5.73 57.94
C ASP A 272 -49.09 -6.24 57.40
N GLU A 273 -50.21 -5.82 58.00
CA GLU A 273 -51.57 -6.20 57.58
C GLU A 273 -51.92 -5.68 56.19
N GLU A 274 -51.35 -4.55 55.77
CA GLU A 274 -51.52 -4.01 54.41
C GLU A 274 -50.51 -4.61 53.42
N ALA A 275 -49.26 -4.86 53.88
CA ALA A 275 -48.19 -5.37 53.03
C ALA A 275 -48.43 -6.82 52.59
N LEU A 276 -48.84 -7.69 53.50
CA LEU A 276 -48.95 -9.14 53.27
C LEU A 276 -49.85 -9.53 52.10
N PRO A 277 -51.12 -9.05 51.99
CA PRO A 277 -51.97 -9.42 50.86
C PRO A 277 -51.39 -8.94 49.52
N ILE A 278 -50.84 -7.72 49.48
CA ILE A 278 -50.21 -7.17 48.26
C ILE A 278 -49.06 -8.06 47.80
N LEU A 279 -48.15 -8.41 48.70
CA LEU A 279 -46.98 -9.22 48.38
C LEU A 279 -47.35 -10.66 48.01
N THR A 280 -48.35 -11.23 48.67
CA THR A 280 -48.80 -12.61 48.40
C THR A 280 -49.39 -12.75 47.00
N GLU A 281 -50.22 -11.79 46.57
CA GLU A 281 -50.79 -11.77 45.21
C GLU A 281 -49.73 -11.65 44.10
N LEU A 282 -48.57 -11.06 44.40
CA LEU A 282 -47.51 -10.85 43.43
C LEU A 282 -46.66 -12.11 43.17
N VAL A 283 -46.67 -13.09 44.07
CA VAL A 283 -45.82 -14.31 43.95
C VAL A 283 -46.07 -15.02 42.62
N GLU A 284 -47.32 -15.37 42.31
CA GLU A 284 -47.66 -16.09 41.08
C GLU A 284 -47.36 -15.26 39.82
N GLN A 285 -47.56 -13.94 39.89
CA GLN A 285 -47.29 -13.04 38.77
C GLN A 285 -45.81 -12.93 38.44
N PHE A 286 -44.93 -12.94 39.44
CA PHE A 286 -43.48 -12.89 39.20
C PHE A 286 -42.89 -14.28 38.95
N GLU A 287 -43.48 -15.35 39.50
CA GLU A 287 -43.09 -16.74 39.24
C GLU A 287 -43.37 -17.14 37.79
N SER A 288 -44.56 -16.84 37.27
CA SER A 288 -44.91 -17.07 35.86
C SER A 288 -44.06 -16.28 34.85
N ARG A 289 -43.37 -15.24 35.31
CA ARG A 289 -42.48 -14.38 34.49
C ARG A 289 -41.00 -14.60 34.77
N GLU A 290 -40.67 -15.60 35.60
CA GLU A 290 -39.30 -15.95 35.95
C GLU A 290 -38.47 -14.76 36.49
N ASN A 291 -39.12 -13.81 37.17
CA ASN A 291 -38.43 -12.65 37.73
C ASN A 291 -37.84 -13.00 39.11
N TRP A 292 -36.78 -13.80 39.10
CA TRP A 292 -36.15 -14.38 40.28
C TRP A 292 -35.71 -13.31 41.29
N ARG A 293 -35.21 -12.16 40.81
CA ARG A 293 -34.83 -11.03 41.66
C ARG A 293 -36.00 -10.49 42.48
N SER A 294 -37.13 -10.20 41.83
CA SER A 294 -38.32 -9.70 42.53
C SER A 294 -38.91 -10.76 43.47
N LEU A 295 -38.84 -12.05 43.11
CA LEU A 295 -39.31 -13.14 43.97
C LEU A 295 -38.48 -13.28 45.25
N MET A 296 -37.16 -13.07 45.19
CA MET A 296 -36.32 -13.00 46.37
C MET A 296 -36.83 -11.90 47.32
N GLU A 297 -36.94 -10.66 46.82
CA GLU A 297 -37.38 -9.51 47.62
C GLU A 297 -38.78 -9.76 48.25
N ILE A 298 -39.71 -10.33 47.49
CA ILE A 298 -41.08 -10.64 47.95
C ILE A 298 -41.08 -11.73 49.02
N HIS A 299 -40.36 -12.84 48.81
CA HIS A 299 -40.33 -13.94 49.77
C HIS A 299 -39.61 -13.58 51.06
N GLU A 300 -38.54 -12.79 50.99
CA GLU A 300 -37.88 -12.24 52.17
C GLU A 300 -38.84 -11.34 52.98
N ALA A 301 -39.57 -10.45 52.28
CA ALA A 301 -40.56 -9.57 52.90
C ALA A 301 -41.70 -10.35 53.59
N ILE A 302 -42.29 -11.34 52.91
CA ILE A 302 -43.37 -12.17 53.48
C ILE A 302 -42.85 -12.98 54.68
N ALA A 303 -41.64 -13.54 54.58
CA ALA A 303 -41.02 -14.27 55.68
C ALA A 303 -40.84 -13.38 56.93
N ALA A 304 -40.38 -12.14 56.74
CA ALA A 304 -40.23 -11.17 57.82
C ALA A 304 -41.56 -10.86 58.52
N ILE A 305 -42.66 -10.69 57.76
CA ILE A 305 -44.01 -10.49 58.33
C ILE A 305 -44.42 -11.69 59.19
N HIS A 306 -44.25 -12.90 58.68
CA HIS A 306 -44.62 -14.12 59.41
C HIS A 306 -43.77 -14.31 60.67
N GLN A 307 -42.48 -13.98 60.62
CA GLN A 307 -41.60 -14.04 61.78
C GLN A 307 -42.04 -13.05 62.87
N ARG A 308 -42.35 -11.79 62.51
CA ARG A 308 -42.88 -10.79 63.46
C ARG A 308 -44.21 -11.20 64.07
N SER A 309 -45.05 -11.89 63.28
CA SER A 309 -46.35 -12.40 63.71
C SER A 309 -46.27 -13.72 64.52
N GLY A 310 -45.06 -14.26 64.77
CA GLY A 310 -44.88 -15.56 65.45
C GLY A 310 -45.26 -16.80 64.62
N ARG A 311 -45.52 -16.64 63.32
CA ARG A 311 -45.92 -17.71 62.39
C ARG A 311 -44.70 -18.35 61.72
N PHE A 312 -43.80 -18.90 62.52
CA PHE A 312 -42.49 -19.37 62.06
C PHE A 312 -42.53 -20.45 60.96
N GLY A 313 -43.53 -21.33 60.95
CA GLY A 313 -43.67 -22.36 59.90
C GLY A 313 -43.90 -21.78 58.51
N GLN A 314 -44.76 -20.76 58.40
CA GLN A 314 -44.99 -20.03 57.15
C GLN A 314 -43.76 -19.20 56.77
N GLY A 315 -43.12 -18.56 57.75
CA GLY A 315 -41.87 -17.84 57.53
C GLY A 315 -40.77 -18.73 56.94
N LEU A 316 -40.59 -19.93 57.49
CA LEU A 316 -39.62 -20.91 56.97
C LEU A 316 -39.95 -21.38 55.56
N GLN A 317 -41.22 -21.58 55.23
CA GLN A 317 -41.65 -21.93 53.88
C GLN A 317 -41.23 -20.85 52.88
N HIS A 318 -41.45 -19.58 53.21
CA HIS A 318 -41.04 -18.46 52.37
C HIS A 318 -39.52 -18.28 52.30
N LEU A 319 -38.79 -18.55 53.38
CA LEU A 319 -37.31 -18.59 53.33
C LEU A 319 -36.77 -19.71 52.44
N SER A 320 -37.43 -20.88 52.39
CA SER A 320 -37.08 -21.93 51.43
C SER A 320 -37.29 -21.44 49.99
N ARG A 321 -38.44 -20.83 49.70
CA ARG A 321 -38.72 -20.28 48.36
C ARG A 321 -37.79 -19.13 47.99
N PHE A 322 -37.42 -18.28 48.96
CA PHE A 322 -36.39 -17.25 48.79
C PHE A 322 -35.07 -17.88 48.33
N ARG A 323 -34.61 -18.94 49.00
CA ARG A 323 -33.37 -19.62 48.64
C ARG A 323 -33.44 -20.20 47.23
N ASP A 324 -34.56 -20.84 46.88
CA ASP A 324 -34.75 -21.43 45.55
C ASP A 324 -34.76 -20.34 44.46
N ALA A 325 -35.40 -19.19 44.72
CA ALA A 325 -35.34 -18.01 43.84
C ALA A 325 -33.93 -17.41 43.75
N ALA A 326 -33.21 -17.35 44.87
CA ALA A 326 -31.84 -16.85 44.92
C ALA A 326 -30.85 -17.73 44.15
N GLU A 327 -31.03 -19.05 44.19
CA GLU A 327 -30.23 -19.99 43.39
C GLU A 327 -30.43 -19.72 41.89
N ARG A 328 -31.69 -19.64 41.43
CA ARG A 328 -32.02 -19.33 40.03
C ARG A 328 -31.52 -17.96 39.59
N PHE A 329 -31.69 -16.93 40.43
CA PHE A 329 -31.14 -15.60 40.15
C PHE A 329 -29.62 -15.62 40.01
N ASN A 330 -28.92 -16.33 40.89
CA ASN A 330 -27.46 -16.45 40.83
C ASN A 330 -26.98 -17.27 39.63
N ASP A 331 -27.70 -18.32 39.23
CA ASP A 331 -27.42 -19.06 38.00
C ASP A 331 -27.54 -18.16 36.77
N GLU A 332 -28.61 -17.37 36.70
CA GLU A 332 -28.84 -16.42 35.61
C GLU A 332 -27.75 -15.33 35.56
N GLN A 333 -27.38 -14.78 36.72
CA GLN A 333 -26.27 -13.82 36.85
C GLN A 333 -24.93 -14.42 36.39
N ARG A 334 -24.63 -15.67 36.76
CA ARG A 334 -23.43 -16.38 36.30
C ARG A 334 -23.44 -16.58 34.78
N ALA A 335 -24.57 -16.96 34.21
CA ALA A 335 -24.71 -17.15 32.76
C ALA A 335 -24.46 -15.83 31.99
N ARG A 336 -25.11 -14.73 32.42
CA ARG A 336 -24.90 -13.39 31.83
C ARG A 336 -23.45 -12.94 31.94
N ARG A 337 -22.84 -13.14 33.11
CA ARG A 337 -21.43 -12.77 33.36
C ARG A 337 -20.47 -13.56 32.47
N LEU A 338 -20.70 -14.87 32.31
CA LEU A 338 -19.88 -15.72 31.45
C LEU A 338 -19.99 -15.28 29.98
N ALA A 339 -21.21 -15.06 29.50
CA ALA A 339 -21.47 -14.60 28.13
C ALA A 339 -20.79 -13.25 27.84
N TYR A 340 -20.86 -12.30 28.78
CA TYR A 340 -20.16 -11.03 28.68
C TYR A 340 -18.64 -11.22 28.58
N LEU A 341 -18.04 -12.02 29.46
CA LEU A 341 -16.58 -12.27 29.44
C LEU A 341 -16.12 -12.97 28.16
N GLN A 342 -16.94 -13.87 27.61
CA GLN A 342 -16.66 -14.52 26.32
C GLN A 342 -16.70 -13.52 25.18
N ALA A 343 -17.75 -12.69 25.10
CA ALA A 343 -17.88 -11.67 24.07
C ALA A 343 -16.73 -10.65 24.13
N GLU A 344 -16.32 -10.24 25.33
CA GLU A 344 -15.19 -9.33 25.55
C GLU A 344 -13.87 -9.96 25.08
N PHE A 345 -13.59 -11.21 25.47
CA PHE A 345 -12.38 -11.92 25.04
C PHE A 345 -12.33 -12.11 23.51
N GLU A 346 -13.47 -12.45 22.90
CA GLU A 346 -13.57 -12.58 21.46
C GLU A 346 -13.39 -11.25 20.74
N ASN A 347 -13.95 -10.15 21.27
CA ASN A 347 -13.76 -8.82 20.71
C ASN A 347 -12.28 -8.41 20.78
N GLN A 348 -11.63 -8.62 21.93
CA GLN A 348 -10.20 -8.39 22.09
C GLN A 348 -9.36 -9.21 21.09
N ARG A 349 -9.69 -10.49 20.90
CA ARG A 349 -9.01 -11.36 19.92
C ARG A 349 -9.21 -10.84 18.50
N ARG A 350 -10.44 -10.46 18.12
CA ARG A 350 -10.75 -9.88 16.79
C ARG A 350 -9.97 -8.59 16.55
N ASN A 351 -9.88 -7.72 17.55
CA ASN A 351 -9.12 -6.46 17.44
C ASN A 351 -7.62 -6.71 17.28
N GLN A 352 -7.05 -7.69 18.00
CA GLN A 352 -5.64 -8.08 17.83
C GLN A 352 -5.37 -8.64 16.43
N GLU A 353 -6.28 -9.47 15.91
CA GLU A 353 -6.18 -10.02 14.55
C GLU A 353 -6.26 -8.93 13.48
N LEU A 354 -7.19 -7.97 13.63
CA LEU A 354 -7.30 -6.81 12.74
C LEU A 354 -6.03 -5.95 12.75
N GLU A 355 -5.45 -5.72 13.92
CA GLU A 355 -4.21 -4.97 14.05
C GLU A 355 -3.03 -5.70 13.40
N LEU A 356 -2.94 -7.02 13.59
CA LEU A 356 -1.94 -7.85 12.90
C LEU A 356 -2.10 -7.80 11.37
N LEU A 357 -3.34 -7.86 10.87
CA LEU A 357 -3.64 -7.75 9.45
C LEU A 357 -3.27 -6.36 8.89
N ARG A 358 -3.50 -5.28 9.67
CA ARG A 358 -3.06 -3.93 9.30
C ARG A 358 -1.54 -3.85 9.18
N GLN A 359 -0.81 -4.37 10.17
CA GLN A 359 0.66 -4.42 10.15
C GLN A 359 1.20 -5.24 8.97
N GLN A 360 0.57 -6.38 8.65
CA GLN A 360 0.94 -7.18 7.48
C GLN A 360 0.71 -6.41 6.17
N LYS A 361 -0.41 -5.70 6.04
CA LYS A 361 -0.72 -4.88 4.87
C LYS A 361 0.28 -3.74 4.68
N GLU A 362 0.64 -3.04 5.75
CA GLU A 362 1.65 -1.99 5.72
C GLU A 362 3.03 -2.54 5.32
N LEU A 363 3.43 -3.68 5.89
CA LEU A 363 4.68 -4.34 5.53
C LEU A 363 4.71 -4.75 4.05
N LEU A 364 3.60 -5.27 3.52
CA LEU A 364 3.47 -5.62 2.11
C LEU A 364 3.58 -4.39 1.22
N ALA A 365 2.90 -3.29 1.56
CA ALA A 365 3.00 -2.03 0.81
C ALA A 365 4.44 -1.48 0.78
N MET A 366 5.15 -1.51 1.91
CA MET A 366 6.57 -1.12 1.96
C MET A 366 7.47 -2.04 1.12
N ARG A 367 7.18 -3.34 1.08
CA ARG A 367 7.92 -4.30 0.24
C ARG A 367 7.68 -4.05 -1.26
N GLU A 368 6.46 -3.69 -1.66
CA GLU A 368 6.16 -3.35 -3.04
C GLU A 368 6.89 -2.07 -3.48
N GLU A 369 6.87 -1.03 -2.63
CA GLU A 369 7.56 0.23 -2.90
C GLU A 369 9.08 0.02 -3.04
N THR A 370 9.68 -0.72 -2.11
CA THR A 370 11.11 -1.04 -2.15
C THR A 370 11.48 -1.94 -3.33
N ALA A 371 10.63 -2.89 -3.72
CA ALA A 371 10.84 -3.72 -4.91
C ALA A 371 10.79 -2.88 -6.21
N ALA A 372 9.85 -1.96 -6.33
CA ALA A 372 9.75 -1.05 -7.47
C ALA A 372 11.00 -0.14 -7.58
N ALA A 373 11.48 0.40 -6.45
CA ALA A 373 12.72 1.17 -6.39
C ALA A 373 13.96 0.33 -6.75
N GLN A 374 14.02 -0.92 -6.30
CA GLN A 374 15.09 -1.84 -6.69
C GLN A 374 15.05 -2.19 -8.18
N GLN A 375 13.85 -2.33 -8.77
CA GLN A 375 13.71 -2.59 -10.21
C GLN A 375 14.15 -1.38 -11.05
N SER A 376 13.77 -0.17 -10.68
CA SER A 376 14.17 1.05 -11.40
C SER A 376 15.68 1.28 -11.32
N THR A 377 16.28 1.11 -10.14
CA THR A 377 17.74 1.22 -9.96
C THR A 377 18.51 0.14 -10.73
N ARG A 378 18.03 -1.11 -10.75
CA ARG A 378 18.62 -2.18 -11.59
C ARG A 378 18.53 -1.85 -13.08
N LEU A 379 17.37 -1.38 -13.55
CA LEU A 379 17.19 -1.02 -14.96
C LEU A 379 18.14 0.11 -15.35
N LEU A 380 18.20 1.19 -14.56
CA LEU A 380 19.15 2.30 -14.77
C LEU A 380 20.61 1.83 -14.77
N GLY A 381 20.99 0.93 -13.85
CA GLY A 381 22.34 0.36 -13.82
C GLY A 381 22.67 -0.44 -15.07
N THR A 382 21.76 -1.31 -15.53
CA THR A 382 21.96 -2.12 -16.73
C THR A 382 22.00 -1.28 -18.02
N THR A 383 21.14 -0.27 -18.15
CA THR A 383 21.16 0.65 -19.31
C THR A 383 22.43 1.48 -19.33
N MET A 384 22.89 1.99 -18.18
CA MET A 384 24.15 2.73 -18.08
C MET A 384 25.35 1.89 -18.48
N LEU A 385 25.44 0.62 -18.01
CA LEU A 385 26.48 -0.31 -18.43
C LEU A 385 26.45 -0.58 -19.94
N GLY A 386 25.25 -0.74 -20.52
CA GLY A 386 25.08 -0.90 -21.96
C GLY A 386 25.57 0.30 -22.76
N LEU A 387 25.24 1.53 -22.33
CA LEU A 387 25.69 2.77 -22.95
C LEU A 387 27.21 2.96 -22.86
N ILE A 388 27.80 2.65 -21.70
CA ILE A 388 29.26 2.66 -21.52
C ILE A 388 29.93 1.67 -22.47
N GLY A 389 29.38 0.45 -22.58
CA GLY A 389 29.87 -0.56 -23.52
C GLY A 389 29.82 -0.10 -24.97
N LEU A 390 28.69 0.49 -25.40
CA LEU A 390 28.51 1.01 -26.76
C LEU A 390 29.49 2.15 -27.07
N LEU A 391 29.69 3.07 -26.11
CA LEU A 391 30.67 4.15 -26.22
C LEU A 391 32.09 3.62 -26.40
N LEU A 392 32.49 2.63 -25.58
CA LEU A 392 33.82 2.00 -25.65
C LEU A 392 34.05 1.30 -27.00
N VAL A 393 33.04 0.57 -27.50
CA VAL A 393 33.10 -0.06 -28.83
C VAL A 393 33.28 1.00 -29.92
N GLY A 394 32.50 2.09 -29.88
CA GLY A 394 32.63 3.19 -30.83
C GLY A 394 34.03 3.83 -30.83
N LEU A 395 34.60 4.03 -29.65
CA LEU A 395 35.94 4.61 -29.48
C LEU A 395 37.04 3.67 -30.00
N LEU A 396 36.92 2.37 -29.76
CA LEU A 396 37.82 1.34 -30.30
C LEU A 396 37.79 1.28 -31.83
N LEU A 397 36.61 1.40 -32.44
CA LEU A 397 36.46 1.40 -33.89
C LEU A 397 37.12 2.64 -34.53
N ARG A 398 36.92 3.83 -33.94
CA ARG A 398 37.60 5.06 -34.37
C ARG A 398 39.12 4.93 -34.30
N PHE A 399 39.64 4.46 -33.17
CA PHE A 399 41.08 4.27 -32.98
C PHE A 399 41.69 3.32 -34.02
N ARG A 400 41.00 2.24 -34.39
CA ARG A 400 41.46 1.32 -35.45
C ARG A 400 41.48 1.99 -36.83
N ALA A 401 40.49 2.81 -37.14
CA ALA A 401 40.42 3.52 -38.42
C ALA A 401 41.57 4.53 -38.57
N ASP A 402 41.83 5.32 -37.53
CA ASP A 402 42.91 6.31 -37.52
C ASP A 402 44.28 5.67 -37.71
N ARG A 403 44.54 4.55 -37.01
CA ARG A 403 45.81 3.81 -37.15
C ARG A 403 46.07 3.32 -38.59
N ARG A 404 45.02 2.94 -39.34
CA ARG A 404 45.15 2.54 -40.75
C ARG A 404 45.45 3.73 -41.66
N ARG A 405 44.92 4.92 -41.35
CA ARG A 405 45.16 6.14 -42.12
C ARG A 405 46.61 6.60 -42.00
N TYR A 406 47.17 6.61 -40.78
CA TYR A 406 48.56 7.01 -40.55
C TYR A 406 49.59 6.10 -41.22
N ARG A 407 49.32 4.78 -41.33
CA ARG A 407 50.24 3.85 -42.02
C ARG A 407 50.42 4.16 -43.51
N ARG A 408 49.36 4.60 -44.21
CA ARG A 408 49.40 4.88 -45.66
C ARG A 408 50.16 6.15 -46.03
N LEU A 409 50.32 7.10 -45.11
CA LEU A 409 51.00 8.38 -45.38
C LEU A 409 52.54 8.29 -45.33
N SER A 410 53.12 7.10 -45.08
CA SER A 410 54.55 6.92 -44.78
C SER A 410 55.32 6.08 -45.82
N GLU A 411 54.85 5.99 -47.07
CA GLU A 411 55.44 5.08 -48.09
C GLU A 411 56.35 5.76 -49.13
N ILE A 412 56.34 7.10 -49.21
CA ILE A 412 57.08 7.90 -50.21
C ILE A 412 58.18 8.69 -49.50
N ASP A 413 59.36 8.83 -50.13
CA ASP A 413 60.39 9.75 -49.65
C ASP A 413 59.92 11.20 -49.81
N GLY A 414 59.86 11.94 -48.69
CA GLY A 414 59.30 13.29 -48.66
C GLY A 414 60.05 14.30 -49.53
N LEU A 415 61.34 14.06 -49.82
CA LEU A 415 62.17 14.95 -50.63
C LEU A 415 62.09 14.60 -52.12
N THR A 416 62.34 13.34 -52.48
CA THR A 416 62.59 12.92 -53.87
C THR A 416 61.37 12.32 -54.57
N ARG A 417 60.29 12.07 -53.83
CA ARG A 417 59.02 11.48 -54.29
C ARG A 417 59.11 10.05 -54.86
N VAL A 418 60.29 9.44 -54.88
CA VAL A 418 60.45 7.99 -55.10
C VAL A 418 60.05 7.21 -53.84
N PHE A 419 60.02 5.88 -53.90
CA PHE A 419 59.74 5.10 -52.70
C PHE A 419 60.81 5.32 -51.63
N ASN A 420 60.40 5.38 -50.37
CA ASN A 420 61.37 5.33 -49.29
C ASN A 420 61.97 3.92 -49.17
N HIS A 421 63.06 3.82 -48.40
CA HIS A 421 63.77 2.56 -48.16
C HIS A 421 62.85 1.36 -47.87
N ARG A 422 61.86 1.52 -46.98
CA ARG A 422 60.95 0.45 -46.57
C ARG A 422 60.02 0.01 -47.71
N ARG A 423 59.39 0.97 -48.41
CA ARG A 423 58.46 0.67 -49.51
C ARG A 423 59.20 0.09 -50.72
N PHE A 424 60.39 0.60 -51.04
CA PHE A 424 61.22 0.06 -52.11
C PHE A 424 61.55 -1.41 -51.86
N HIS A 425 62.04 -1.75 -50.65
CA HIS A 425 62.39 -3.13 -50.32
C HIS A 425 61.21 -4.08 -50.51
N HIS A 426 60.05 -3.73 -49.97
CA HIS A 426 58.83 -4.54 -50.09
C HIS A 426 58.40 -4.71 -51.54
N ALA A 427 58.35 -3.61 -52.31
CA ALA A 427 57.92 -3.65 -53.70
C ALA A 427 58.87 -4.47 -54.60
N VAL A 428 60.18 -4.41 -54.34
CA VAL A 428 61.16 -5.20 -55.07
C VAL A 428 61.08 -6.69 -54.70
N GLU A 429 60.87 -7.03 -53.43
CA GLU A 429 60.68 -8.44 -53.03
C GLU A 429 59.44 -9.06 -53.69
N GLU A 430 58.31 -8.33 -53.71
CA GLU A 430 57.10 -8.73 -54.41
C GLU A 430 57.37 -8.94 -55.91
N SER A 431 58.01 -7.97 -56.57
CA SER A 431 58.28 -8.03 -58.01
C SER A 431 59.32 -9.08 -58.40
N LEU A 432 60.34 -9.31 -57.56
CA LEU A 432 61.35 -10.35 -57.75
C LEU A 432 60.77 -11.76 -57.54
N ALA A 433 59.81 -11.91 -56.61
CA ALA A 433 59.06 -13.15 -56.47
C ALA A 433 58.21 -13.42 -57.72
N GLU A 434 57.44 -12.43 -58.19
CA GLU A 434 56.55 -12.56 -59.36
C GLU A 434 57.29 -12.89 -60.66
N ASN A 435 58.39 -12.18 -60.95
CA ASN A 435 59.13 -12.38 -62.21
C ASN A 435 59.84 -13.74 -62.26
N ARG A 436 60.28 -14.25 -61.10
CA ARG A 436 60.88 -15.58 -60.98
C ARG A 436 59.89 -16.68 -61.29
N THR A 437 58.65 -16.60 -60.78
CA THR A 437 57.60 -17.57 -61.12
C THR A 437 57.31 -17.59 -62.62
N ARG A 438 57.55 -16.47 -63.31
CA ARG A 438 57.39 -16.33 -64.76
C ARG A 438 58.65 -16.63 -65.58
N GLY A 439 59.74 -17.08 -64.94
CA GLY A 439 61.01 -17.39 -65.60
C GLY A 439 61.71 -16.18 -66.23
N LYS A 440 61.37 -14.96 -65.82
CA LYS A 440 61.98 -13.73 -66.33
C LYS A 440 63.15 -13.28 -65.47
N VAL A 441 64.22 -12.80 -66.11
CA VAL A 441 65.33 -12.15 -65.42
C VAL A 441 64.98 -10.71 -65.05
N CYS A 442 65.51 -10.22 -63.95
CA CYS A 442 65.40 -8.83 -63.51
C CYS A 442 66.79 -8.24 -63.34
N SER A 443 66.89 -6.91 -63.36
CA SER A 443 68.13 -6.22 -63.02
C SER A 443 67.92 -5.27 -61.84
N LEU A 444 68.87 -5.25 -60.91
CA LEU A 444 68.94 -4.29 -59.83
C LEU A 444 70.13 -3.36 -60.08
N VAL A 445 69.91 -2.08 -59.88
CA VAL A 445 70.93 -1.04 -60.03
C VAL A 445 71.03 -0.27 -58.73
N ALA A 446 72.21 -0.28 -58.12
CA ALA A 446 72.58 0.65 -57.07
C ALA A 446 73.20 1.89 -57.72
N ALA A 447 72.70 3.06 -57.37
CA ALA A 447 73.10 4.33 -57.95
C ALA A 447 73.46 5.31 -56.83
N ASP A 448 74.57 6.01 -56.97
CA ASP A 448 75.00 6.98 -55.96
C ASP A 448 75.57 8.22 -56.63
N VAL A 449 75.23 9.37 -56.04
CA VAL A 449 75.66 10.68 -56.53
C VAL A 449 77.13 10.91 -56.21
N ASP A 450 77.94 10.99 -57.27
CA ASP A 450 79.38 11.12 -57.16
C ASP A 450 79.76 12.43 -56.46
N LEU A 451 80.61 12.32 -55.43
CA LEU A 451 81.12 13.44 -54.64
C LEU A 451 80.01 14.32 -54.02
N PHE A 452 78.85 13.75 -53.68
CA PHE A 452 77.72 14.50 -53.14
C PHE A 452 78.05 15.35 -51.90
N LYS A 453 78.90 14.82 -51.00
CA LYS A 453 79.41 15.60 -49.86
C LYS A 453 80.10 16.89 -50.31
N GLN A 454 80.89 16.88 -51.40
CA GLN A 454 81.52 18.08 -51.92
C GLN A 454 80.50 19.06 -52.53
N ILE A 455 79.42 18.57 -53.13
CA ILE A 455 78.32 19.41 -53.59
C ILE A 455 77.68 20.14 -52.39
N ASN A 456 77.42 19.41 -51.29
CA ASN A 456 76.89 20.00 -50.06
C ASN A 456 77.87 20.98 -49.39
N ASP A 457 79.14 20.58 -49.27
CA ASP A 457 80.17 21.39 -48.61
C ASP A 457 80.44 22.69 -49.39
N ARG A 458 80.29 22.67 -50.73
CA ARG A 458 80.55 23.81 -51.61
C ARG A 458 79.34 24.72 -51.85
N TYR A 459 78.14 24.14 -52.00
CA TYR A 459 76.94 24.89 -52.40
C TYR A 459 75.82 24.88 -51.34
N GLY A 460 76.05 24.21 -50.20
CA GLY A 460 75.10 24.09 -49.11
C GLY A 460 74.11 22.93 -49.28
N HIS A 461 73.54 22.47 -48.16
CA HIS A 461 72.57 21.35 -48.15
C HIS A 461 71.32 21.59 -49.01
N GLN A 462 70.89 22.85 -49.17
CA GLN A 462 69.76 23.18 -50.05
C GLN A 462 70.05 22.87 -51.52
N ALA A 463 71.30 23.07 -51.96
CA ALA A 463 71.73 22.71 -53.32
C ALA A 463 71.72 21.19 -53.50
N GLY A 464 72.23 20.45 -52.51
CA GLY A 464 72.17 18.98 -52.51
C GLY A 464 70.74 18.45 -52.52
N ASP A 465 69.83 19.03 -51.74
CA ASP A 465 68.41 18.69 -51.75
C ASP A 465 67.78 18.92 -53.12
N GLN A 466 68.12 20.03 -53.79
CA GLN A 466 67.64 20.31 -55.14
C GLN A 466 68.20 19.31 -56.16
N VAL A 467 69.47 18.93 -56.04
CA VAL A 467 70.08 17.87 -56.84
C VAL A 467 69.30 16.57 -56.66
N LEU A 468 69.04 16.15 -55.42
CA LEU A 468 68.30 14.92 -55.13
C LEU A 468 66.85 14.96 -55.61
N ARG A 469 66.14 16.10 -55.46
CA ARG A 469 64.79 16.28 -56.02
C ARG A 469 64.78 16.10 -57.53
N ARG A 470 65.72 16.75 -58.22
CA ARG A 470 65.79 16.70 -59.68
C ARG A 470 66.17 15.30 -60.17
N LEU A 471 67.11 14.64 -59.49
CA LEU A 471 67.45 13.24 -59.76
C LEU A 471 66.25 12.31 -59.54
N GLY A 472 65.52 12.47 -58.43
CA GLY A 472 64.30 11.70 -58.15
C GLY A 472 63.26 11.84 -59.26
N ALA A 473 63.01 13.07 -59.73
CA ALA A 473 62.10 13.33 -60.85
C ALA A 473 62.61 12.70 -62.16
N LEU A 474 63.89 12.87 -62.49
CA LEU A 474 64.49 12.28 -63.69
C LEU A 474 64.46 10.75 -63.67
N LEU A 475 64.66 10.14 -62.49
CA LEU A 475 64.56 8.69 -62.30
C LEU A 475 63.13 8.20 -62.52
N LEU A 476 62.12 8.90 -61.98
CA LEU A 476 60.71 8.55 -62.21
C LEU A 476 60.31 8.70 -63.68
N GLU A 477 60.83 9.71 -64.38
CA GLU A 477 60.60 9.91 -65.81
C GLU A 477 61.28 8.85 -66.68
N GLN A 478 62.52 8.46 -66.37
CA GLN A 478 63.28 7.48 -67.15
C GLN A 478 62.85 6.03 -66.85
N PHE A 479 62.38 5.78 -65.62
CA PHE A 479 61.99 4.46 -65.13
C PHE A 479 60.53 4.46 -64.64
N PRO A 480 59.55 4.61 -65.56
CA PRO A 480 58.15 4.48 -65.21
C PRO A 480 57.79 3.04 -64.83
N ALA A 481 56.63 2.86 -64.21
CA ALA A 481 56.09 1.54 -63.88
C ALA A 481 56.13 0.60 -65.12
N PRO A 482 56.53 -0.67 -64.98
CA PRO A 482 56.69 -1.42 -63.73
C PRO A 482 58.08 -1.30 -63.07
N CYS A 483 58.94 -0.37 -63.49
CA CYS A 483 60.22 -0.14 -62.80
C CYS A 483 59.96 0.41 -61.40
N ILE A 484 60.82 0.03 -60.45
CA ILE A 484 60.71 0.46 -59.05
C ILE A 484 61.93 1.31 -58.73
N VAL A 485 61.69 2.55 -58.31
CA VAL A 485 62.74 3.48 -57.92
C VAL A 485 62.58 3.80 -56.44
N GLY A 486 63.67 3.77 -55.69
CA GLY A 486 63.67 4.14 -54.28
C GLY A 486 64.93 4.87 -53.87
N ARG A 487 64.80 5.69 -52.82
CA ARG A 487 65.92 6.31 -52.13
C ARG A 487 66.24 5.46 -50.90
N ILE A 488 67.41 4.84 -50.91
CA ILE A 488 67.81 3.80 -49.94
C ILE A 488 68.72 4.37 -48.85
N GLY A 489 69.38 5.49 -49.13
CA GLY A 489 70.25 6.23 -48.21
C GLY A 489 70.20 7.74 -48.46
N GLY A 490 71.18 8.48 -47.92
CA GLY A 490 71.26 9.94 -48.04
C GLY A 490 71.33 10.42 -49.50
N GLU A 491 72.29 9.91 -50.26
CA GLU A 491 72.49 10.20 -51.69
C GLU A 491 72.38 8.96 -52.59
N GLU A 492 71.89 7.86 -52.01
CA GLU A 492 71.83 6.54 -52.66
C GLU A 492 70.42 6.26 -53.18
N PHE A 493 70.34 5.95 -54.47
CA PHE A 493 69.15 5.47 -55.14
C PHE A 493 69.31 4.01 -55.53
N ALA A 494 68.20 3.30 -55.60
CA ALA A 494 68.15 1.99 -56.20
C ALA A 494 67.03 1.93 -57.23
N ILE A 495 67.31 1.22 -58.33
CA ILE A 495 66.39 1.05 -59.45
C ILE A 495 66.27 -0.44 -59.70
N PHE A 496 65.05 -0.95 -59.69
CA PHE A 496 64.75 -2.32 -60.05
C PHE A 496 64.00 -2.35 -61.38
N LEU A 497 64.54 -3.12 -62.31
CA LEU A 497 64.07 -3.25 -63.68
C LEU A 497 63.54 -4.68 -63.88
N PRO A 498 62.25 -4.92 -63.63
CA PRO A 498 61.68 -6.24 -63.84
C PRO A 498 61.69 -6.60 -65.33
N GLY A 499 62.06 -7.84 -65.67
CA GLY A 499 62.08 -8.34 -67.04
C GLY A 499 63.22 -7.82 -67.92
N HIS A 500 64.17 -7.05 -67.37
CA HIS A 500 65.31 -6.53 -68.12
C HIS A 500 66.57 -7.35 -67.81
N ASN A 501 67.20 -7.87 -68.87
CA ASN A 501 68.51 -8.51 -68.77
C ASN A 501 69.62 -7.47 -68.59
N ARG A 502 70.84 -7.94 -68.28
CA ARG A 502 71.98 -7.06 -68.00
C ARG A 502 72.28 -6.05 -69.12
N LEU A 503 72.15 -6.44 -70.39
CA LEU A 503 72.46 -5.59 -71.54
C LEU A 503 71.42 -4.47 -71.69
N GLN A 504 70.14 -4.82 -71.57
CA GLN A 504 69.03 -3.86 -71.61
C GLN A 504 69.09 -2.89 -70.43
N ALA A 505 69.39 -3.39 -69.24
CA ALA A 505 69.57 -2.55 -68.06
C ALA A 505 70.78 -1.61 -68.22
N HIS A 506 71.90 -2.11 -68.74
CA HIS A 506 73.09 -1.30 -68.97
C HIS A 506 72.81 -0.17 -69.97
N GLN A 507 72.10 -0.45 -71.06
CA GLN A 507 71.69 0.56 -72.04
C GLN A 507 70.79 1.62 -71.40
N ARG A 508 69.73 1.22 -70.68
CA ARG A 508 68.79 2.19 -70.05
C ARG A 508 69.43 3.05 -68.98
N ILE A 509 70.41 2.52 -68.24
CA ILE A 509 71.18 3.31 -67.28
C ILE A 509 72.17 4.23 -68.01
N GLY A 510 72.77 3.79 -69.13
CA GLY A 510 73.59 4.66 -69.98
C GLY A 510 72.79 5.85 -70.51
N GLU A 511 71.60 5.61 -71.05
CA GLU A 511 70.67 6.66 -71.48
C GLU A 511 70.29 7.61 -70.34
N PHE A 512 70.05 7.07 -69.14
CA PHE A 512 69.80 7.88 -67.95
C PHE A 512 70.99 8.78 -67.61
N ARG A 513 72.20 8.19 -67.55
CA ARG A 513 73.44 8.91 -67.23
C ARG A 513 73.67 10.05 -68.21
N ASP A 514 73.49 9.78 -69.51
CA ASP A 514 73.73 10.77 -70.56
C ASP A 514 72.62 11.85 -70.60
N ARG A 515 71.47 11.63 -69.95
CA ARG A 515 70.42 12.64 -69.74
C ARG A 515 70.69 13.56 -68.55
N ILE A 516 71.63 13.23 -67.66
CA ILE A 516 72.00 14.10 -66.55
C ILE A 516 72.72 15.32 -67.13
N ARG A 517 72.09 16.48 -67.00
CA ARG A 517 72.65 17.78 -67.39
C ARG A 517 73.11 18.53 -66.13
N PRO A 518 74.08 19.45 -66.24
CA PRO A 518 74.41 20.36 -65.15
C PRO A 518 73.15 21.03 -64.61
N MET A 519 73.04 21.11 -63.29
CA MET A 519 71.88 21.67 -62.61
C MET A 519 72.18 23.09 -62.16
N GLU A 520 71.33 24.04 -62.56
CA GLU A 520 71.47 25.44 -62.14
C GLU A 520 70.94 25.62 -60.70
N PHE A 521 71.78 26.18 -59.83
CA PHE A 521 71.42 26.54 -58.46
C PHE A 521 72.06 27.89 -58.08
N ASN A 522 71.24 28.90 -57.76
CA ASN A 522 71.69 30.24 -57.37
C ASN A 522 72.75 30.87 -58.31
N GLY A 523 72.59 30.68 -59.62
CA GLY A 523 73.51 31.20 -60.64
C GLY A 523 74.80 30.38 -60.84
N HIS A 524 74.91 29.22 -60.19
CA HIS A 524 75.99 28.26 -60.41
C HIS A 524 75.49 27.02 -61.17
N SER A 525 76.24 26.60 -62.17
CA SER A 525 76.03 25.33 -62.87
C SER A 525 76.74 24.21 -62.11
N ILE A 526 75.97 23.32 -61.48
CA ILE A 526 76.48 22.18 -60.72
C ILE A 526 76.52 20.96 -61.63
N ALA A 527 77.72 20.51 -62.00
CA ALA A 527 77.89 19.25 -62.70
C ALA A 527 77.63 18.08 -61.74
N VAL A 528 76.59 17.30 -62.00
CA VAL A 528 76.21 16.13 -61.22
C VAL A 528 76.48 14.89 -62.04
N THR A 529 77.18 13.92 -61.45
CA THR A 529 77.40 12.61 -62.07
C THR A 529 76.99 11.51 -61.09
N LEU A 530 76.60 10.36 -61.63
CA LEU A 530 76.25 9.19 -60.83
C LEU A 530 77.11 8.02 -61.26
N SER A 531 77.55 7.25 -60.26
CA SER A 531 78.11 5.93 -60.46
C SER A 531 77.02 4.88 -60.28
N PHE A 532 77.09 3.81 -61.07
CA PHE A 532 76.08 2.76 -61.07
C PHE A 532 76.73 1.38 -60.95
N GLY A 533 76.20 0.57 -60.03
CA GLY A 533 76.48 -0.85 -59.93
C GLY A 533 75.28 -1.66 -60.39
N LEU A 534 75.44 -2.43 -61.47
CA LEU A 534 74.38 -3.19 -62.10
C LEU A 534 74.54 -4.68 -61.82
N VAL A 535 73.43 -5.36 -61.53
CA VAL A 535 73.40 -6.81 -61.38
C VAL A 535 72.13 -7.42 -61.97
N GLU A 536 72.27 -8.54 -62.68
CA GLU A 536 71.17 -9.37 -63.14
C GLU A 536 70.84 -10.48 -62.14
N SER A 537 69.55 -10.76 -61.96
CA SER A 537 68.99 -11.60 -60.89
C SER A 537 69.18 -13.12 -61.04
N ARG A 538 70.11 -13.56 -61.89
CA ARG A 538 70.23 -14.92 -62.46
C ARG A 538 69.64 -16.06 -61.62
N ARG A 539 70.27 -16.42 -60.50
CA ARG A 539 69.84 -17.53 -59.62
C ARG A 539 69.58 -17.08 -58.18
N GLU A 540 69.72 -15.79 -57.88
CA GLU A 540 69.51 -15.27 -56.54
C GLU A 540 68.03 -15.20 -56.18
N SER A 541 67.68 -15.80 -55.04
CA SER A 541 66.31 -15.84 -54.53
C SER A 541 65.93 -14.67 -53.62
N ARG A 542 66.92 -13.87 -53.18
CA ARG A 542 66.74 -12.83 -52.15
C ARG A 542 67.35 -11.51 -52.61
N LEU A 543 66.62 -10.42 -52.35
CA LEU A 543 67.02 -9.05 -52.66
C LEU A 543 68.37 -8.67 -52.04
N GLU A 544 68.64 -9.11 -50.81
CA GLU A 544 69.89 -8.84 -50.09
C GLU A 544 71.14 -9.27 -50.89
N LYS A 545 71.10 -10.44 -51.54
CA LYS A 545 72.23 -10.96 -52.34
C LYS A 545 72.46 -10.12 -53.60
N LEU A 546 71.38 -9.69 -54.25
CA LEU A 546 71.47 -8.81 -55.42
C LEU A 546 72.01 -7.45 -55.02
N ARG A 547 71.52 -6.89 -53.91
CA ARG A 547 71.99 -5.62 -53.41
C ARG A 547 73.47 -5.66 -53.07
N ALA A 548 73.97 -6.69 -52.37
CA ALA A 548 75.39 -6.82 -52.06
C ALA A 548 76.28 -6.83 -53.32
N ARG A 549 75.84 -7.50 -54.40
CA ARG A 549 76.55 -7.51 -55.69
C ARG A 549 76.48 -6.17 -56.41
N ALA A 550 75.31 -5.52 -56.40
CA ALA A 550 75.12 -4.18 -56.96
C ALA A 550 75.99 -3.14 -56.23
N ASP A 551 76.03 -3.18 -54.91
CA ASP A 551 76.84 -2.29 -54.08
C ASP A 551 78.34 -2.52 -54.33
N HIS A 552 78.78 -3.77 -54.48
CA HIS A 552 80.16 -4.06 -54.85
C HIS A 552 80.53 -3.52 -56.24
N ALA A 553 79.62 -3.67 -57.22
CA ALA A 553 79.82 -3.09 -58.55
C ALA A 553 79.84 -1.55 -58.53
N LEU A 554 78.98 -0.93 -57.73
CA LEU A 554 78.93 0.52 -57.52
C LEU A 554 80.23 1.02 -56.87
N TYR A 555 80.73 0.30 -55.86
CA TYR A 555 82.00 0.62 -55.21
C TYR A 555 83.16 0.59 -56.22
N ARG A 556 83.18 -0.39 -57.12
CA ARG A 556 84.16 -0.45 -58.21
C ARG A 556 83.99 0.72 -59.19
N ALA A 557 82.75 1.09 -59.55
CA ALA A 557 82.48 2.22 -60.43
C ALA A 557 83.04 3.53 -59.85
N LYS A 558 82.88 3.73 -58.54
CA LYS A 558 83.45 4.87 -57.83
C LYS A 558 84.98 4.90 -57.80
N ARG A 559 85.64 3.74 -57.75
CA ARG A 559 87.11 3.64 -57.74
C ARG A 559 87.75 3.74 -59.12
N ALA A 560 87.07 3.28 -60.16
CA ALA A 560 87.58 3.26 -61.52
C ALA A 560 87.35 4.58 -62.30
N GLY A 561 87.14 5.71 -61.60
CA GLY A 561 87.02 7.03 -62.23
C GLY A 561 85.65 7.71 -62.12
N ARG A 562 84.63 7.06 -61.51
CA ARG A 562 83.25 7.58 -61.34
C ARG A 562 82.50 7.80 -62.67
N ASN A 563 81.26 8.28 -62.61
CA ASN A 563 80.40 8.56 -63.77
C ASN A 563 80.27 7.40 -64.77
N GLN A 564 80.15 6.18 -64.25
CA GLN A 564 80.16 4.97 -65.08
C GLN A 564 79.26 3.89 -64.52
N VAL A 565 78.92 2.96 -65.40
CA VAL A 565 78.14 1.77 -65.07
C VAL A 565 79.09 0.58 -65.06
N ILE A 566 79.20 -0.10 -63.92
CA ILE A 566 79.91 -1.39 -63.82
C ILE A 566 78.88 -2.49 -63.63
N ASP A 567 78.92 -3.50 -64.51
CA ASP A 567 78.18 -4.73 -64.34
C ASP A 567 78.95 -5.66 -63.39
N ALA A 568 78.27 -6.18 -62.38
CA ALA A 568 78.84 -7.16 -61.46
C ALA A 568 79.36 -8.42 -62.18
N ALA A 569 78.88 -8.73 -63.39
CA ALA A 569 79.39 -9.82 -64.22
C ALA A 569 80.83 -9.57 -64.72
N ASP A 570 81.23 -8.30 -64.90
CA ASP A 570 82.54 -7.93 -65.46
C ASP A 570 83.66 -7.94 -64.39
N LEU A 571 83.30 -8.13 -63.11
CA LEU A 571 84.23 -8.11 -61.99
C LEU A 571 84.83 -9.49 -61.65
N GLY A 572 84.50 -10.55 -62.39
CA GLY A 572 84.86 -11.93 -62.07
C GLY A 572 84.09 -12.45 -60.84
N ALA A 573 83.89 -13.75 -60.74
CA ALA A 573 83.15 -14.33 -59.62
C ALA A 573 83.88 -14.09 -58.28
N PHE A 574 83.13 -13.60 -57.28
CA PHE A 574 83.46 -13.80 -55.86
C PHE A 574 82.94 -15.16 -55.41
#